data_AF-A0AAX7VDI2-F1
#
_entry.id   AF-A0AAX7VDI2-F1
#
_cell.length_a   1.000
_cell.length_b   1.000
_cell.length_c   1.000
_cell.angle_alpha   90.00
_cell.angle_beta   90.00
_cell.angle_gamma   90.00
#
_symmetry.space_group_name_H-M   'P 1'
#
loop_
_entity.id
_entity.type
_entity.pdbx_description
1 polymer ?
#
loop_
_entity_poly.entity_id
_entity_poly.type
_entity_poly.pdbx_seq_one_letter_code
_entity_poly.pdbx_strand_id
1 'polypeptide(L)'
;MKDRLAELTAAASQTEEDVAVTVNQDGFMDSFFRRVEEVRGVIDKISIQVEEVRKIHSMILSAPNTDDRTKDQLAALTNDIKGNANVVRTKLKSIELSMPKDDAANRASVDFRIQKTQHTVLSRKFVEVMTQYNETQVSFRERSKGRIQRQLEITGRVTTNEELEDMLESGNPSIFTSDIISDSQITRQAVNEIESRHQDIMRLETSIRELHAMFMDMAMLVETQGDMVNNIEKNVSNAAEYICRAKEETKKAVRYQKKSRRKLLYLAMCGGFILLLIIIVGVFE
;
A
#
# COMPACT_ATOMS: atom_id res chain seq x y z
N MET A 1 -21.46 -9.88 -20.25
CA MET A 1 -21.94 -8.54 -20.64
C MET A 1 -21.75 -8.46 -22.16
N LYS A 2 -22.80 -8.21 -22.95
CA LYS A 2 -22.67 -8.14 -24.42
C LYS A 2 -22.04 -6.80 -24.80
N ASP A 3 -20.97 -6.84 -25.59
CA ASP A 3 -20.30 -5.66 -26.11
C ASP A 3 -21.26 -4.87 -27.00
N ARG A 4 -21.47 -3.59 -26.68
CA ARG A 4 -22.35 -2.65 -27.40
C ARG A 4 -21.59 -1.43 -27.93
N LEU A 5 -20.26 -1.50 -27.94
CA LEU A 5 -19.41 -0.41 -28.41
C LEU A 5 -19.73 -0.04 -29.86
N ALA A 6 -19.99 -1.05 -30.71
CA ALA A 6 -20.32 -0.86 -32.12
C ALA A 6 -21.64 -0.09 -32.34
N GLU A 7 -22.67 -0.37 -31.54
CA GLU A 7 -23.97 0.32 -31.61
C GLU A 7 -23.85 1.80 -31.19
N LEU A 8 -23.01 2.09 -30.19
CA LEU A 8 -22.77 3.45 -29.72
C LEU A 8 -21.95 4.28 -30.72
N THR A 9 -20.97 3.65 -31.37
CA THR A 9 -20.11 4.32 -32.37
C THR A 9 -20.93 4.66 -33.63
N ALA A 10 -21.85 3.77 -34.03
CA ALA A 10 -22.76 4.03 -35.14
C ALA A 10 -23.73 5.20 -34.85
N ALA A 11 -24.22 5.33 -33.61
CA ALA A 11 -25.09 6.43 -33.22
C ALA A 11 -24.37 7.78 -33.09
N ALA A 12 -23.09 7.80 -32.69
CA ALA A 12 -22.29 9.01 -32.56
C ALA A 12 -22.02 9.70 -33.91
N SER A 13 -21.88 8.91 -35.00
CA SER A 13 -21.65 9.44 -36.36
C SER A 13 -22.80 10.30 -36.92
N GLN A 14 -23.97 10.31 -36.27
CA GLN A 14 -25.12 11.11 -36.70
C GLN A 14 -25.26 12.45 -35.96
N THR A 15 -24.37 12.76 -35.00
CA THR A 15 -24.44 13.97 -34.19
C THR A 15 -23.06 14.64 -34.09
N GLU A 16 -22.48 15.03 -35.21
CA GLU A 16 -21.30 15.92 -35.22
C GLU A 16 -21.73 17.36 -34.90
N GLU A 17 -21.94 17.65 -33.61
CA GLU A 17 -21.59 18.98 -33.08
C GLU A 17 -20.20 18.82 -32.45
N ASP A 18 -19.20 19.39 -33.12
CA ASP A 18 -17.79 19.36 -32.76
C ASP A 18 -17.55 20.10 -31.43
N VAL A 19 -17.76 19.39 -30.32
CA VAL A 19 -17.26 19.82 -29.01
C VAL A 19 -15.82 19.33 -28.92
N ALA A 20 -14.90 20.19 -29.34
CA ALA A 20 -13.47 19.99 -29.15
C ALA A 20 -13.17 19.88 -27.65
N VAL A 21 -13.15 18.64 -27.13
CA VAL A 21 -12.59 18.33 -25.83
C VAL A 21 -11.08 18.46 -25.99
N THR A 22 -10.50 19.53 -25.44
CA THR A 22 -9.07 19.66 -25.28
C THR A 22 -8.58 18.53 -24.38
N VAL A 23 -8.12 17.43 -24.98
CA VAL A 23 -7.42 16.36 -24.27
C VAL A 23 -6.07 16.93 -23.86
N ASN A 24 -5.97 17.43 -22.62
CA ASN A 24 -4.68 17.74 -22.03
C ASN A 24 -3.82 16.48 -22.08
N GLN A 25 -2.61 16.62 -22.64
CA GLN A 25 -1.67 15.53 -22.94
C GLN A 25 -1.02 14.95 -21.68
N ASP A 26 -1.20 15.59 -20.51
CA ASP A 26 -0.91 15.02 -19.20
C ASP A 26 -2.10 14.18 -18.74
N GLY A 27 -1.92 12.86 -18.70
CA GLY A 27 -2.93 11.93 -18.23
C GLY A 27 -3.45 12.29 -16.84
N PHE A 28 -4.75 12.09 -16.62
CA PHE A 28 -5.39 12.33 -15.32
C PHE A 28 -4.59 11.67 -14.18
N MET A 29 -4.11 12.48 -13.24
CA MET A 29 -3.33 12.05 -12.06
C MET A 29 -2.04 11.26 -12.37
N ASP A 30 -1.45 11.38 -13.57
CA ASP A 30 -0.31 10.55 -13.99
C ASP A 30 0.91 10.66 -13.03
N SER A 31 1.22 11.87 -12.58
CA SER A 31 2.30 12.11 -11.60
C SER A 31 2.03 11.43 -10.24
N PHE A 32 0.78 11.37 -9.81
CA PHE A 32 0.38 10.68 -8.60
C PHE A 32 0.47 9.16 -8.78
N PHE A 33 -0.02 8.63 -9.90
CA PHE A 33 0.05 7.19 -10.17
C PHE A 33 1.49 6.70 -10.31
N ARG A 34 2.38 7.51 -10.88
CA ARG A 34 3.83 7.20 -10.88
C ARG A 34 4.39 7.08 -9.45
N ARG A 35 4.04 8.00 -8.54
CA ARG A 35 4.45 7.92 -7.12
C ARG A 35 3.88 6.67 -6.44
N VAL A 36 2.62 6.32 -6.72
CA VAL A 36 1.97 5.09 -6.19
C VAL A 36 2.71 3.85 -6.67
N GLU A 37 3.03 3.77 -7.96
CA GLU A 37 3.72 2.61 -8.54
C GLU A 37 5.16 2.48 -8.03
N GLU A 38 5.86 3.60 -7.84
CA GLU A 38 7.18 3.60 -7.18
C GLU A 38 7.10 3.04 -5.75
N VAL A 39 6.11 3.47 -4.95
CA VAL A 39 5.94 2.94 -3.59
C VAL A 39 5.62 1.46 -3.62
N ARG A 40 4.70 1.05 -4.50
CA ARG A 40 4.33 -0.35 -4.69
C ARG A 40 5.54 -1.22 -5.06
N GLY A 41 6.34 -0.79 -6.04
CA GLY A 41 7.52 -1.52 -6.47
C GLY A 41 8.56 -1.69 -5.36
N VAL A 42 8.73 -0.67 -4.49
CA VAL A 42 9.61 -0.80 -3.32
C VAL A 42 9.03 -1.76 -2.27
N ILE A 43 7.72 -1.75 -2.03
CA ILE A 43 7.06 -2.72 -1.13
C ILE A 43 7.21 -4.15 -1.65
N ASP A 44 6.99 -4.38 -2.95
CA ASP A 44 7.14 -5.69 -3.58
C ASP A 44 8.61 -6.16 -3.51
N LYS A 45 9.57 -5.24 -3.67
CA LYS A 45 11.00 -5.53 -3.47
C LYS A 45 11.28 -5.97 -2.02
N ILE A 46 10.74 -5.28 -1.02
CA ILE A 46 10.90 -5.69 0.39
C ILE A 46 10.31 -7.09 0.57
N SER A 47 9.11 -7.36 0.05
CA SER A 47 8.47 -8.68 0.17
C SER A 47 9.35 -9.80 -0.38
N ILE A 48 10.00 -9.60 -1.54
CA ILE A 48 10.96 -10.57 -2.09
C ILE A 48 12.16 -10.74 -1.15
N GLN A 49 12.71 -9.64 -0.62
CA GLN A 49 13.85 -9.68 0.31
C GLN A 49 13.51 -10.41 1.61
N VAL A 50 12.29 -10.28 2.13
CA VAL A 50 11.81 -11.02 3.30
C VAL A 50 11.82 -12.53 3.05
N GLU A 51 11.40 -12.98 1.86
CA GLU A 51 11.47 -14.39 1.49
C GLU A 51 12.92 -14.89 1.35
N GLU A 52 13.83 -14.06 0.83
CA GLU A 52 15.26 -14.40 0.78
C GLU A 52 15.88 -14.49 2.19
N VAL A 53 15.53 -13.57 3.10
CA VAL A 53 15.92 -13.65 4.51
C VAL A 53 15.45 -14.95 5.14
N ARG A 54 14.21 -15.37 4.88
CA ARG A 54 13.66 -16.65 5.36
C ARG A 54 14.47 -17.85 4.88
N LYS A 55 14.88 -17.86 3.60
CA LYS A 55 15.74 -18.91 3.04
C LYS A 55 17.10 -18.94 3.71
N ILE A 56 17.75 -17.79 3.86
CA ILE A 56 19.06 -17.67 4.52
C ILE A 56 18.97 -18.11 5.98
N HIS A 57 17.96 -17.69 6.72
CA HIS A 57 17.72 -18.18 8.09
C HIS A 57 17.58 -19.69 8.15
N SER A 58 16.88 -20.31 7.20
CA SER A 58 16.78 -21.77 7.10
C SER A 58 18.12 -22.43 6.82
N MET A 59 18.94 -21.86 5.93
CA MET A 59 20.31 -22.34 5.66
C MET A 59 21.16 -22.25 6.93
N ILE A 60 21.06 -21.13 7.64
CA ILE A 60 21.83 -20.89 8.87
C ILE A 60 21.50 -21.92 9.96
N LEU A 61 20.23 -22.30 10.10
CA LEU A 61 19.78 -23.29 11.09
C LEU A 61 20.06 -24.74 10.70
N SER A 62 20.46 -24.98 9.44
CA SER A 62 20.70 -26.33 8.90
C SER A 62 22.14 -26.82 9.10
N ALA A 63 23.09 -25.91 9.32
CA ALA A 63 24.50 -26.22 9.49
C ALA A 63 25.03 -25.72 10.85
N PRO A 64 25.87 -26.49 11.56
CA PRO A 64 26.46 -26.06 12.85
C PRO A 64 27.33 -24.81 12.71
N ASN A 65 28.10 -24.72 11.62
CA ASN A 65 28.92 -23.58 11.27
C ASN A 65 28.57 -23.14 9.85
N THR A 66 28.02 -21.95 9.74
CA THR A 66 27.66 -21.34 8.46
C THR A 66 28.80 -20.48 7.97
N ASP A 67 28.96 -20.40 6.66
CA ASP A 67 30.00 -19.58 6.03
C ASP A 67 29.74 -18.09 6.27
N ASP A 68 30.82 -17.33 6.46
CA ASP A 68 30.74 -15.89 6.70
C ASP A 68 30.02 -15.16 5.55
N ARG A 69 30.12 -15.69 4.33
CA ARG A 69 29.41 -15.17 3.16
C ARG A 69 27.88 -15.19 3.34
N THR A 70 27.30 -16.25 3.90
CA THR A 70 25.85 -16.30 4.14
C THR A 70 25.43 -15.29 5.22
N LYS A 71 26.28 -15.10 6.24
CA LYS A 71 26.07 -14.08 7.28
C LYS A 71 26.16 -12.65 6.70
N ASP A 72 27.12 -12.40 5.81
CA ASP A 72 27.26 -11.12 5.11
C ASP A 72 26.08 -10.83 4.19
N GLN A 73 25.57 -11.85 3.48
CA GLN A 73 24.36 -11.73 2.66
C GLN A 73 23.13 -11.40 3.50
N LEU A 74 22.97 -12.03 4.68
CA LEU A 74 21.90 -11.69 5.61
C LEU A 74 22.01 -10.24 6.07
N ALA A 75 23.20 -9.79 6.47
CA ALA A 75 23.43 -8.43 6.91
C ALA A 75 23.12 -7.40 5.81
N ALA A 76 23.50 -7.69 4.56
CA ALA A 76 23.17 -6.86 3.40
C ALA A 76 21.66 -6.78 3.16
N LEU A 77 20.94 -7.91 3.19
CA LEU A 77 19.48 -7.93 3.04
C LEU A 77 18.78 -7.15 4.15
N THR A 78 19.22 -7.29 5.40
CA THR A 78 18.67 -6.55 6.54
C THR A 78 18.83 -5.03 6.34
N ASN A 79 20.02 -4.59 5.90
CA ASN A 79 20.28 -3.17 5.62
C ASN A 79 19.43 -2.66 4.45
N ASP A 80 19.29 -3.45 3.39
CA ASP A 80 18.46 -3.08 2.24
C ASP A 80 16.97 -2.99 2.61
N ILE A 81 16.44 -3.95 3.39
CA ILE A 81 15.07 -3.92 3.89
C ILE A 81 14.84 -2.65 4.71
N LYS A 82 15.75 -2.33 5.63
CA LYS A 82 15.69 -1.09 6.43
C LYS A 82 15.69 0.17 5.55
N GLY A 83 16.57 0.22 4.55
CA GLY A 83 16.66 1.34 3.60
C GLY A 83 15.36 1.50 2.79
N ASN A 84 14.91 0.42 2.16
CA ASN A 84 13.68 0.40 1.36
C ASN A 84 12.45 0.76 2.19
N ALA A 85 12.36 0.24 3.42
CA ALA A 85 11.23 0.52 4.30
C ALA A 85 11.20 2.00 4.75
N ASN A 86 12.37 2.63 4.96
CA ASN A 86 12.45 4.07 5.17
C ASN A 86 12.02 4.90 3.95
N VAL A 87 12.36 4.43 2.74
CA VAL A 87 11.91 5.06 1.48
C VAL A 87 10.39 5.00 1.36
N VAL A 88 9.80 3.82 1.60
CA VAL A 88 8.34 3.63 1.58
C VAL A 88 7.68 4.55 2.60
N ARG A 89 8.15 4.56 3.86
CA ARG A 89 7.64 5.44 4.91
C ARG A 89 7.64 6.91 4.50
N THR A 90 8.76 7.39 3.95
CA THR A 90 8.92 8.79 3.53
C THR A 90 7.98 9.13 2.37
N LYS A 91 7.87 8.25 1.37
CA LYS A 91 6.99 8.46 0.22
C LYS A 91 5.50 8.41 0.61
N LEU A 92 5.09 7.49 1.49
CA LEU A 92 3.73 7.44 2.02
C LEU A 92 3.37 8.73 2.76
N LYS A 93 4.24 9.20 3.66
CA LYS A 93 4.05 10.46 4.37
C LYS A 93 4.00 11.67 3.41
N SER A 94 4.80 11.65 2.36
CA SER A 94 4.75 12.68 1.32
C SER A 94 3.44 12.65 0.52
N ILE A 95 2.89 11.46 0.24
CA ILE A 95 1.57 11.33 -0.38
C ILE A 95 0.50 11.90 0.55
N GLU A 96 0.55 11.55 1.84
CA GLU A 96 -0.35 12.05 2.87
C GLU A 96 -0.36 13.58 2.96
N LEU A 97 0.81 14.20 3.04
CA LEU A 97 0.96 15.66 3.13
C LEU A 97 0.52 16.38 1.85
N SER A 98 0.60 15.72 0.69
CA SER A 98 0.13 16.30 -0.58
C SER A 98 -1.39 16.20 -0.77
N MET A 99 -2.10 15.42 0.05
CA MET A 99 -3.55 15.34 -0.03
C MET A 99 -4.20 16.60 0.55
N PRO A 100 -5.29 17.11 -0.04
CA PRO A 100 -6.14 18.13 0.57
C PRO A 100 -6.58 17.74 1.99
N LYS A 101 -6.90 18.72 2.84
CA LYS A 101 -7.48 18.44 4.17
C LYS A 101 -8.75 17.61 4.05
N ASP A 102 -8.92 16.68 4.98
CA ASP A 102 -10.06 15.76 5.00
C ASP A 102 -11.35 16.44 5.48
N ASP A 103 -11.87 17.36 4.67
CA ASP A 103 -13.08 18.13 4.93
C ASP A 103 -14.26 17.62 4.06
N ALA A 104 -15.49 17.88 4.48
CA ALA A 104 -16.70 17.38 3.81
C ALA A 104 -16.77 17.75 2.31
N ALA A 105 -16.24 18.91 1.91
CA ALA A 105 -16.17 19.35 0.52
C ALA A 105 -15.15 18.53 -0.30
N ASN A 106 -14.00 18.20 0.27
CA ASN A 106 -12.94 17.43 -0.40
C ASN A 106 -13.30 15.95 -0.51
N ARG A 107 -14.04 15.39 0.47
CA ARG A 107 -14.55 14.01 0.42
C ARG A 107 -15.46 13.72 -0.78
N ALA A 108 -16.09 14.76 -1.34
CA ALA A 108 -16.91 14.64 -2.55
C ALA A 108 -16.07 14.61 -3.85
N SER A 109 -14.80 15.02 -3.80
CA SER A 109 -13.90 15.01 -4.95
C SER A 109 -13.45 13.59 -5.30
N VAL A 110 -13.52 13.25 -6.58
CA VAL A 110 -13.04 11.96 -7.11
C VAL A 110 -11.53 11.82 -6.89
N ASP A 111 -10.76 12.89 -7.14
CA ASP A 111 -9.31 12.92 -7.02
C ASP A 111 -8.87 12.62 -5.58
N PHE A 112 -9.51 13.29 -4.61
CA PHE A 112 -9.24 13.06 -3.18
C PHE A 112 -9.53 11.61 -2.78
N ARG A 113 -10.67 11.05 -3.24
CA ARG A 113 -11.04 9.67 -2.94
C ARG A 113 -10.06 8.67 -3.51
N ILE A 114 -9.57 8.89 -4.74
CA ILE A 114 -8.55 8.05 -5.37
C ILE A 114 -7.26 8.12 -4.56
N GLN A 115 -6.76 9.32 -4.25
CA GLN A 115 -5.51 9.49 -3.50
C GLN A 115 -5.59 8.83 -2.11
N LYS A 116 -6.68 9.07 -1.37
CA LYS A 116 -6.91 8.50 -0.04
C LYS A 116 -6.99 6.97 -0.08
N THR A 117 -7.70 6.41 -1.05
CA THR A 117 -7.82 4.95 -1.23
C THR A 117 -6.46 4.32 -1.52
N GLN A 118 -5.70 4.87 -2.47
CA GLN A 118 -4.38 4.35 -2.84
C GLN A 118 -3.38 4.44 -1.68
N HIS A 119 -3.35 5.57 -0.97
CA HIS A 119 -2.53 5.74 0.22
C HIS A 119 -2.83 4.65 1.27
N THR A 120 -4.10 4.35 1.51
CA THR A 120 -4.52 3.31 2.46
C THR A 120 -4.17 1.90 2.02
N VAL A 121 -4.39 1.57 0.75
CA VAL A 121 -4.02 0.25 0.21
C VAL A 121 -2.50 0.03 0.33
N LEU A 122 -1.69 1.02 -0.07
CA LEU A 122 -0.23 0.92 0.03
C LEU A 122 0.24 0.85 1.49
N SER A 123 -0.34 1.65 2.39
CA SER A 123 -0.01 1.62 3.82
C SER A 123 -0.27 0.24 4.42
N ARG A 124 -1.42 -0.36 4.13
CA ARG A 124 -1.76 -1.71 4.60
C ARG A 124 -0.81 -2.75 4.04
N LYS A 125 -0.51 -2.70 2.75
CA LYS A 125 0.41 -3.66 2.13
C LYS A 125 1.81 -3.54 2.72
N PHE A 126 2.26 -2.32 3.00
CA PHE A 126 3.53 -2.09 3.68
C PHE A 126 3.55 -2.67 5.09
N VAL A 127 2.51 -2.43 5.90
CA VAL A 127 2.40 -3.02 7.25
C VAL A 127 2.39 -4.55 7.17
N GLU A 128 1.62 -5.14 6.26
CA GLU A 128 1.56 -6.59 6.06
C GLU A 128 2.95 -7.19 5.83
N VAL A 129 3.73 -6.61 4.90
CA VAL A 129 5.09 -7.07 4.59
C VAL A 129 6.05 -6.89 5.76
N MET A 130 5.97 -5.77 6.49
CA MET A 130 6.83 -5.52 7.65
C MET A 130 6.48 -6.42 8.83
N THR A 131 5.20 -6.76 9.02
CA THR A 131 4.78 -7.77 10.00
C THR A 131 5.32 -9.15 9.64
N GLN A 132 5.24 -9.56 8.37
CA GLN A 132 5.84 -10.83 7.91
C GLN A 132 7.35 -10.87 8.12
N TYR A 133 8.04 -9.74 7.93
CA TYR A 133 9.46 -9.63 8.26
C TYR A 133 9.72 -9.85 9.76
N ASN A 134 8.95 -9.18 10.62
CA ASN A 134 9.07 -9.34 12.07
C ASN A 134 8.80 -10.78 12.52
N GLU A 135 7.74 -11.42 12.01
CA GLU A 135 7.42 -12.82 12.27
C GLU A 135 8.56 -13.75 11.83
N THR A 136 9.17 -13.47 10.68
CA THR A 136 10.33 -14.23 10.18
C THR A 136 11.52 -14.11 11.13
N GLN A 137 11.81 -12.92 11.66
CA GLN A 137 12.85 -12.71 12.66
C GLN A 137 12.50 -13.48 13.95
N VAL A 138 11.33 -13.24 14.55
CA VAL A 138 10.91 -13.91 15.80
C VAL A 138 10.99 -15.44 15.66
N SER A 139 10.57 -16.00 14.53
CA SER A 139 10.69 -17.45 14.28
C SER A 139 12.14 -17.93 14.27
N PHE A 140 13.07 -17.17 13.68
CA PHE A 140 14.49 -17.49 13.69
C PHE A 140 15.11 -17.39 15.08
N ARG A 141 14.71 -16.38 15.89
CA ARG A 141 15.12 -16.22 17.29
C ARG A 141 14.74 -17.46 18.11
N GLU A 142 13.47 -17.87 18.07
CA GLU A 142 12.97 -19.03 18.82
C GLU A 142 13.67 -20.33 18.40
N ARG A 143 13.89 -20.53 17.10
CA ARG A 143 14.64 -21.70 16.62
C ARG A 143 16.10 -21.68 17.07
N SER A 144 16.74 -20.50 17.08
CA SER A 144 18.11 -20.34 17.56
C SER A 144 18.22 -20.60 19.07
N LYS A 145 17.24 -20.11 19.86
CA LYS A 145 17.11 -20.42 21.28
C LYS A 145 17.01 -21.93 21.52
N GLY A 146 16.12 -22.63 20.80
CA GLY A 146 15.99 -24.08 20.92
C GLY A 146 17.25 -24.86 20.54
N ARG A 147 18.04 -24.35 19.57
CA ARG A 147 19.37 -24.92 19.25
C ARG A 147 20.35 -24.74 20.41
N ILE A 148 20.44 -23.54 20.99
CA ILE A 148 21.29 -23.27 22.16
C ILE A 148 20.93 -24.20 23.31
N GLN A 149 19.63 -24.34 23.63
CA GLN A 149 19.15 -25.24 24.67
C GLN A 149 19.65 -26.68 24.45
N ARG A 150 19.51 -27.19 23.23
CA ARG A 150 19.96 -28.54 22.89
C ARG A 150 21.48 -28.69 23.00
N GLN A 151 22.25 -27.67 22.65
CA GLN A 151 23.71 -27.71 22.81
C GLN A 151 24.12 -27.68 24.29
N LEU A 152 23.42 -26.92 25.14
CA LEU A 152 23.63 -26.94 26.59
C LEU A 152 23.36 -28.34 27.18
N GLU A 153 22.28 -29.00 26.76
CA GLU A 153 21.97 -30.38 27.17
C GLU A 153 23.08 -31.36 26.78
N ILE A 154 23.68 -31.23 25.59
CA ILE A 154 24.81 -32.06 25.15
C ILE A 154 26.04 -31.87 26.05
N THR A 155 26.25 -30.67 26.55
CA THR A 155 27.33 -30.37 27.51
C THR A 155 27.02 -30.81 28.94
N GLY A 156 25.83 -31.38 29.19
CA GLY A 156 25.41 -31.87 30.51
C GLY A 156 24.75 -30.81 31.39
N ARG A 157 24.47 -29.61 30.85
CA ARG A 157 23.77 -28.54 31.56
C ARG A 157 22.29 -28.55 31.16
N VAL A 158 21.43 -28.98 32.08
CA VAL A 158 19.97 -28.85 31.92
C VAL A 158 19.60 -27.40 32.23
N THR A 159 18.90 -26.76 31.32
CA THR A 159 18.50 -25.35 31.46
C THR A 159 17.03 -25.21 31.09
N THR A 160 16.27 -24.58 31.98
CA THR A 160 14.86 -24.27 31.74
C THR A 160 14.72 -23.17 30.70
N ASN A 161 13.52 -23.03 30.13
CA ASN A 161 13.26 -21.97 29.13
C ASN A 161 13.41 -20.54 29.71
N GLU A 162 13.14 -20.38 31.00
CA GLU A 162 13.22 -19.09 31.71
C GLU A 162 14.68 -18.74 32.01
N GLU A 163 15.44 -19.68 32.59
CA GLU A 163 16.89 -19.51 32.80
C GLU A 163 17.64 -19.22 31.49
N LEU A 164 17.24 -19.89 30.40
CA LEU A 164 17.85 -19.64 29.09
C LEU A 164 17.55 -18.23 28.56
N GLU A 165 16.35 -17.71 28.85
CA GLU A 165 16.00 -16.34 28.46
C GLU A 165 16.82 -15.32 29.25
N ASP A 166 16.94 -15.50 30.57
CA ASP A 166 17.78 -14.65 31.42
C ASP A 166 19.24 -14.64 30.94
N MET A 167 19.75 -15.80 30.53
CA MET A 167 21.09 -15.93 29.95
C MET A 167 21.23 -15.15 28.64
N LEU A 168 20.22 -15.18 27.77
CA LEU A 168 20.21 -14.43 26.52
C LEU A 168 20.12 -12.91 26.76
N GLU A 169 19.29 -12.47 27.72
CA GLU A 169 19.12 -11.07 28.09
C GLU A 169 20.38 -10.47 28.74
N SER A 170 21.18 -11.30 29.43
CA SER A 170 22.43 -10.86 30.06
C SER A 170 23.44 -10.25 29.05
N GLY A 171 23.33 -10.60 27.76
CA GLY A 171 24.21 -10.14 26.70
C GLY A 171 25.68 -10.56 26.86
N ASN A 172 25.98 -11.47 27.80
CA ASN A 172 27.33 -11.93 28.10
C ASN A 172 27.54 -13.36 27.57
N PRO A 173 28.28 -13.56 26.46
CA PRO A 173 28.51 -14.88 25.88
C PRO A 173 29.18 -15.87 26.85
N SER A 174 29.95 -15.39 27.81
CA SER A 174 30.66 -16.25 28.78
C SER A 174 29.71 -17.00 29.72
N ILE A 175 28.47 -16.52 29.91
CA ILE A 175 27.46 -17.17 30.77
C ILE A 175 27.09 -18.57 30.29
N PHE A 176 27.20 -18.81 28.99
CA PHE A 176 26.96 -20.12 28.39
C PHE A 176 28.11 -21.08 28.69
N THR A 177 29.34 -20.57 28.88
CA THR A 177 30.57 -21.36 28.94
C THR A 177 31.16 -21.53 30.34
N SER A 178 30.73 -20.72 31.32
CA SER A 178 31.33 -20.65 32.66
C SER A 178 31.31 -21.98 33.42
N ASP A 179 30.26 -22.77 33.23
CA ASP A 179 30.03 -24.03 33.95
C ASP A 179 30.32 -25.26 33.09
N ILE A 180 30.82 -25.06 31.86
CA ILE A 180 31.04 -26.12 30.88
C ILE A 180 32.51 -26.58 30.91
N ILE A 181 32.74 -27.82 31.34
CA ILE A 181 34.06 -28.45 31.33
C ILE A 181 34.46 -28.77 29.87
N SER A 182 35.37 -27.98 29.30
CA SER A 182 35.79 -28.03 27.89
C SER A 182 36.82 -29.14 27.56
N ASP A 183 36.68 -30.30 28.20
CA ASP A 183 37.64 -31.41 28.12
C ASP A 183 37.45 -32.31 26.89
N SER A 184 36.26 -32.27 26.29
CA SER A 184 35.91 -33.04 25.09
C SER A 184 35.83 -32.17 23.84
N GLN A 185 36.25 -32.72 22.69
CA GLN A 185 36.04 -32.08 21.38
C GLN A 185 34.55 -31.80 21.11
N ILE A 186 33.66 -32.66 21.60
CA ILE A 186 32.20 -32.50 21.48
C ILE A 186 31.74 -31.24 22.23
N THR A 187 32.24 -31.05 23.46
CA THR A 187 31.91 -29.89 24.28
C THR A 187 32.39 -28.58 23.66
N ARG A 188 33.61 -28.56 23.09
CA ARG A 188 34.13 -27.38 22.38
C ARG A 188 33.29 -27.02 21.16
N GLN A 189 32.84 -28.02 20.40
CA GLN A 189 31.97 -27.79 19.25
C GLN A 189 30.61 -27.22 19.68
N ALA A 190 30.01 -27.77 20.75
CA ALA A 190 28.75 -27.27 21.29
C ALA A 190 28.86 -25.81 21.76
N VAL A 191 29.95 -25.47 22.47
CA VAL A 191 30.23 -24.09 22.90
C VAL A 191 30.36 -23.12 21.72
N ASN A 192 31.12 -23.49 20.69
CA ASN A 192 31.27 -22.65 19.49
C ASN A 192 29.93 -22.41 18.78
N GLU A 193 29.09 -23.45 18.70
CA GLU A 193 27.75 -23.32 18.10
C GLU A 193 26.86 -22.40 18.94
N ILE A 194 26.88 -22.55 20.28
CA ILE A 194 26.13 -21.66 21.18
C ILE A 194 26.53 -20.20 20.99
N GLU A 195 27.84 -19.92 20.97
CA GLU A 195 28.35 -18.56 20.77
C GLU A 195 27.90 -17.98 19.41
N SER A 196 28.03 -18.76 18.33
CA SER A 196 27.58 -18.31 17.01
C SER A 196 26.07 -18.08 16.95
N ARG A 197 25.25 -18.90 17.61
CA ARG A 197 23.79 -18.71 17.66
C ARG A 197 23.41 -17.49 18.50
N HIS A 198 24.07 -17.28 19.63
CA HIS A 198 23.85 -16.11 20.48
C HIS A 198 24.18 -14.81 19.72
N GLN A 199 25.28 -14.77 18.99
CA GLN A 199 25.64 -13.63 18.15
C GLN A 199 24.56 -13.33 17.09
N ASP A 200 23.98 -14.37 16.49
CA ASP A 200 22.90 -14.20 15.51
C ASP A 200 21.61 -13.66 16.14
N ILE A 201 21.26 -14.08 17.37
CA ILE A 201 20.15 -13.50 18.14
C ILE A 201 20.40 -12.02 18.42
N MET A 202 21.61 -11.64 18.85
CA MET A 202 21.96 -10.24 19.13
C MET A 202 21.85 -9.33 17.90
N ARG A 203 22.29 -9.82 16.73
CA ARG A 203 22.14 -9.10 15.45
C ARG A 203 20.66 -8.90 15.09
N LEU A 204 19.86 -9.95 15.27
CA LEU A 204 18.43 -9.92 15.04
C LEU A 204 17.72 -8.92 15.94
N GLU A 205 17.99 -8.94 17.25
CA GLU A 205 17.36 -8.03 18.20
C GLU A 205 17.72 -6.58 17.91
N THR A 206 18.95 -6.33 17.46
CA THR A 206 19.37 -5.01 16.96
C THR A 206 18.55 -4.61 15.73
N SER A 207 18.38 -5.49 14.75
CA SER A 207 17.56 -5.21 13.56
C SER A 207 16.10 -4.92 13.92
N ILE A 208 15.50 -5.67 14.84
CA ILE A 208 14.12 -5.43 15.29
C ILE A 208 14.01 -4.08 16.00
N ARG A 209 14.97 -3.77 16.89
CA ARG A 209 14.99 -2.51 17.65
C ARG A 209 15.13 -1.29 16.73
N GLU A 210 15.95 -1.39 15.68
CA GLU A 210 16.09 -0.32 14.70
C GLU A 210 14.81 -0.07 13.88
N LEU A 211 14.01 -1.11 13.66
CA LEU A 211 12.72 -1.01 12.99
C LEU A 211 11.57 -0.66 13.95
N HIS A 212 11.79 -0.69 15.26
CA HIS A 212 10.76 -0.41 16.25
C HIS A 212 10.09 0.96 16.04
N ALA A 213 10.89 2.01 15.77
CA ALA A 213 10.35 3.33 15.47
C ALA A 213 9.42 3.33 14.26
N MET A 214 9.72 2.51 13.24
CA MET A 214 8.87 2.34 12.07
C MET A 214 7.59 1.56 12.40
N PHE A 215 7.66 0.53 13.24
CA PHE A 215 6.48 -0.21 13.70
C PHE A 215 5.51 0.68 14.49
N MET A 216 6.02 1.59 15.33
CA MET A 216 5.18 2.56 16.04
C MET A 216 4.46 3.52 15.07
N ASP A 217 5.18 4.04 14.07
CA ASP A 217 4.58 4.89 13.02
C ASP A 217 3.51 4.12 12.23
N MET A 218 3.75 2.84 11.91
CA MET A 218 2.81 1.98 11.19
C MET A 218 1.56 1.65 12.02
N ALA A 219 1.69 1.44 13.33
CA ALA A 219 0.56 1.18 14.22
C ALA A 219 -0.41 2.38 14.23
N MET A 220 0.11 3.61 14.33
CA MET A 220 -0.71 4.83 14.24
C MET A 220 -1.37 4.99 12.87
N LEU A 221 -0.65 4.67 11.79
CA LEU A 221 -1.20 4.72 10.43
C LEU A 221 -2.33 3.70 10.23
N VAL A 222 -2.27 2.50 10.83
CA VAL A 222 -3.33 1.49 10.69
C VAL A 222 -4.54 1.77 11.58
N GLU A 223 -4.34 2.22 12.82
CA GLU A 223 -5.41 2.55 13.77
C GLU A 223 -6.31 3.67 13.22
N THR A 224 -5.72 4.69 12.59
CA THR A 224 -6.47 5.78 11.94
C THR A 224 -7.21 5.36 10.65
N GLN A 225 -7.01 4.13 10.15
CA GLN A 225 -7.55 3.62 8.88
C GLN A 225 -8.63 2.53 9.04
N GLY A 226 -9.04 2.21 10.28
CA GLY A 226 -10.06 1.20 10.59
C GLY A 226 -11.41 1.39 9.88
N ASP A 227 -11.75 2.62 9.50
CA ASP A 227 -13.06 2.96 8.91
C ASP A 227 -13.11 2.94 7.37
N MET A 228 -11.98 2.78 6.65
CA MET A 228 -11.93 3.09 5.21
C MET A 228 -12.33 1.94 4.26
N VAL A 229 -12.36 0.67 4.71
CA VAL A 229 -12.90 -0.43 3.87
C VAL A 229 -14.38 -0.20 3.57
N ASN A 230 -15.11 0.27 4.59
CA ASN A 230 -16.52 0.66 4.48
C ASN A 230 -16.71 1.85 3.50
N ASN A 231 -15.64 2.61 3.23
CA ASN A 231 -15.68 3.70 2.27
C ASN A 231 -15.60 3.23 0.82
N ILE A 232 -15.10 2.03 0.47
CA ILE A 232 -15.10 1.57 -0.94
C ILE A 232 -16.54 1.32 -1.42
N GLU A 233 -17.33 0.61 -0.64
CA GLU A 233 -18.75 0.38 -0.91
C GLU A 233 -19.53 1.69 -0.93
N LYS A 234 -19.26 2.59 0.02
CA LYS A 234 -19.83 3.94 0.05
C LYS A 234 -19.40 4.78 -1.16
N ASN A 235 -18.15 4.66 -1.60
CA ASN A 235 -17.60 5.39 -2.74
C ASN A 235 -18.19 4.92 -4.07
N VAL A 236 -18.38 3.61 -4.24
CA VAL A 236 -19.08 3.04 -5.40
C VAL A 236 -20.56 3.44 -5.39
N SER A 237 -21.20 3.38 -4.22
CA SER A 237 -22.58 3.84 -4.02
C SER A 237 -22.76 5.32 -4.38
N ASN A 238 -21.88 6.19 -3.87
CA ASN A 238 -21.90 7.62 -4.19
C ASN A 238 -21.67 7.88 -5.69
N ALA A 239 -20.75 7.15 -6.34
CA ALA A 239 -20.52 7.28 -7.78
C ALA A 239 -21.76 6.88 -8.60
N ALA A 240 -22.44 5.79 -8.20
CA ALA A 240 -23.72 5.40 -8.80
C ALA A 240 -24.79 6.49 -8.60
N GLU A 241 -24.84 7.13 -7.44
CA GLU A 241 -25.75 8.24 -7.17
C GLU A 241 -25.47 9.46 -8.06
N TYR A 242 -24.20 9.86 -8.22
CA TYR A 242 -23.81 10.94 -9.13
C TYR A 242 -24.20 10.66 -10.58
N ILE A 243 -24.01 9.44 -11.07
CA ILE A 243 -24.43 9.03 -12.43
C ILE A 243 -25.95 9.10 -12.58
N CYS A 244 -26.70 8.67 -11.57
CA CYS A 244 -28.16 8.77 -11.56
C CYS A 244 -28.62 10.23 -11.64
N ARG A 245 -28.04 11.12 -10.84
CA ARG A 245 -28.36 12.56 -10.87
C ARG A 245 -27.98 13.20 -12.21
N ALA A 246 -26.79 12.89 -12.74
CA ALA A 246 -26.36 13.39 -14.06
C ALA A 246 -27.29 12.92 -15.20
N LYS A 247 -27.77 11.67 -15.14
CA LYS A 247 -28.78 11.16 -16.09
C LYS A 247 -30.11 11.92 -15.98
N GLU A 248 -30.49 12.35 -14.79
CA GLU A 248 -31.71 13.11 -14.59
C GLU A 248 -31.58 14.56 -15.09
N GLU A 249 -30.46 15.21 -14.80
CA GLU A 249 -30.18 16.57 -15.28
C GLU A 249 -30.03 16.64 -16.80
N THR A 250 -29.37 15.66 -17.43
CA THR A 250 -29.31 15.55 -18.90
C THR A 250 -30.70 15.37 -19.51
N LYS A 251 -31.58 14.58 -18.87
CA LYS A 251 -32.98 14.43 -19.30
C LYS A 251 -33.78 15.72 -19.17
N LYS A 252 -33.57 16.50 -18.10
CA LYS A 252 -34.17 17.83 -17.92
C LYS A 252 -33.65 18.81 -18.98
N ALA A 253 -32.35 18.83 -19.24
CA ALA A 253 -31.73 19.67 -20.26
C ALA A 253 -32.33 19.43 -21.66
N VAL A 254 -32.48 18.16 -22.07
CA VAL A 254 -33.15 17.81 -23.34
C VAL A 254 -34.61 18.29 -23.38
N ARG A 255 -35.35 18.16 -22.27
CA ARG A 255 -36.74 18.66 -22.18
C ARG A 255 -36.80 20.19 -22.31
N TYR A 256 -35.87 20.91 -21.67
CA TYR A 256 -35.79 22.37 -21.79
C TYR A 256 -35.40 22.79 -23.20
N GLN A 257 -34.44 22.12 -23.84
CA GLN A 257 -34.07 22.38 -25.23
C GLN A 257 -35.27 22.21 -26.18
N LYS A 258 -36.04 21.11 -26.05
CA LYS A 258 -37.27 20.90 -26.85
C LYS A 258 -38.33 21.96 -26.61
N LYS A 259 -38.54 22.39 -25.36
CA LYS A 259 -39.49 23.47 -25.03
C LYS A 259 -39.02 24.82 -25.60
N SER A 260 -37.73 25.12 -25.52
CA SER A 260 -37.14 26.35 -26.07
C SER A 260 -37.33 26.43 -27.58
N ARG A 261 -37.04 25.34 -28.32
CA ARG A 261 -37.27 25.26 -29.78
C ARG A 261 -38.74 25.50 -30.16
N ARG A 262 -39.70 24.97 -29.38
CA ARG A 262 -41.13 25.22 -29.61
C ARG A 262 -41.50 26.68 -29.38
N LYS A 263 -40.98 27.31 -28.31
CA LYS A 263 -41.22 28.74 -28.04
C LYS A 263 -40.65 29.63 -29.13
N LEU A 264 -39.48 29.28 -29.67
CA LEU A 264 -38.87 29.99 -30.79
C LEU A 264 -39.75 29.93 -32.05
N LEU A 265 -40.32 28.76 -32.37
CA LEU A 265 -41.27 28.62 -33.47
C LEU A 265 -42.54 29.45 -33.28
N TYR A 266 -43.11 29.49 -32.07
CA TYR A 266 -44.27 30.34 -31.79
C TYR A 266 -43.94 31.83 -31.94
N LEU A 267 -42.76 32.27 -31.47
CA LEU A 267 -42.30 33.65 -31.67
C LEU A 267 -42.10 33.99 -33.15
N ALA A 268 -41.51 33.08 -33.93
CA ALA A 268 -41.32 33.26 -35.37
C ALA A 268 -42.66 33.37 -36.12
N MET A 269 -43.65 32.53 -35.77
CA MET A 269 -45.00 32.59 -36.35
C MET A 269 -45.71 33.90 -36.01
N CYS A 270 -45.65 34.36 -34.76
CA CYS A 270 -46.23 35.65 -34.36
C CYS A 270 -45.54 36.83 -35.07
N GLY A 271 -44.20 36.83 -35.16
CA GLY A 271 -43.44 37.85 -35.87
C GLY A 271 -43.78 37.91 -37.35
N GLY A 272 -43.88 36.75 -38.02
CA GLY A 272 -44.31 36.65 -39.41
C GLY A 272 -45.72 37.19 -39.66
N PHE A 273 -46.67 36.89 -38.75
CA PHE A 273 -48.04 37.40 -38.85
C PHE A 273 -48.11 38.92 -38.73
N ILE A 274 -47.37 39.51 -37.79
CA ILE A 274 -47.29 40.97 -37.61
C ILE A 274 -46.73 41.64 -38.88
N LEU A 275 -45.67 41.06 -39.46
CA LEU A 275 -45.08 41.54 -40.72
C LEU A 275 -46.09 41.52 -41.87
N LEU A 276 -46.89 40.47 -41.96
CA LEU A 276 -47.91 40.30 -42.99
C LEU A 276 -49.03 41.36 -42.85
N LEU A 277 -49.47 41.65 -41.62
CA LEU A 277 -50.43 42.72 -41.36
C LEU A 277 -49.90 44.11 -41.74
N ILE A 278 -48.63 44.40 -41.45
CA ILE A 278 -47.99 45.66 -41.84
C ILE A 278 -47.98 45.82 -43.37
N ILE A 279 -47.65 44.75 -44.11
CA ILE A 279 -47.64 44.75 -45.57
C ILE A 279 -49.05 45.00 -46.13
N ILE A 280 -50.08 44.34 -45.58
CA ILE A 280 -51.46 44.54 -46.04
C ILE A 280 -51.89 45.99 -45.82
N VAL A 281 -51.68 46.54 -44.62
CA VAL A 281 -52.06 47.94 -44.34
C VAL A 281 -51.32 48.91 -45.29
N GLY A 282 -50.02 48.71 -45.51
CA GLY A 282 -49.24 49.57 -46.42
C GLY A 282 -49.54 49.40 -47.91
N VAL A 283 -50.27 48.35 -48.32
CA VAL A 283 -50.73 48.15 -49.71
C VAL A 283 -52.14 48.73 -49.93
N PHE A 284 -52.93 48.84 -48.86
CA PHE A 284 -54.29 49.38 -48.89
C PHE A 284 -54.38 50.88 -48.51
N GLU A 285 -53.25 51.52 -48.20
CA GLU A 285 -53.08 52.97 -48.06
C GLU A 285 -52.45 53.55 -49.33
#